data_AF-A0A1J5FE30-F1
#
_entry.id   AF-A0A1J5FE30-F1
#
_cell.length_a   1.000
_cell.length_b   1.000
_cell.length_c   1.000
_cell.angle_alpha   90.00
_cell.angle_beta   90.00
_cell.angle_gamma   90.00
#
_symmetry.space_group_name_H-M   'P 1'
#
loop_
_entity.id
_entity.type
_entity.pdbx_description
1 polymer ?
#
loop_
_entity_poly.entity_id
_entity_poly.type
_entity_poly.pdbx_seq_one_letter_code
_entity_poly.pdbx_strand_id
1 'polypeptide(L)'
;MAKFAEQRVGVLVDIQNLYYSARVLYNKKVNFKNVLLAATSERKLIRAIAYGIKTVEATEEKFFEALEKSGFEVKTKDLQIFPDGSKKGDWDVGIAVDAIKMATKLDVIVIVSGDGDYVSLVEYIQSISGCRVEAIAFVESASQKLVEKVDDFINLSENKKRFLI
;
A
#
# COMPACT_ATOMS: atom_id res chain seq x y z
N MET A 1 6.79 3.52 -16.92
CA MET A 1 8.23 3.16 -17.06
C MET A 1 8.40 1.71 -17.56
N ALA A 2 9.58 1.24 -17.99
CA ALA A 2 9.75 -0.16 -18.41
C ALA A 2 9.75 -1.12 -17.20
N LYS A 3 8.90 -2.15 -17.24
CA LYS A 3 8.78 -3.23 -16.25
C LYS A 3 9.34 -4.53 -16.84
N PHE A 4 10.29 -5.15 -16.16
CA PHE A 4 10.97 -6.36 -16.64
C PHE A 4 10.58 -7.55 -15.75
N ALA A 5 10.27 -8.70 -16.36
CA ALA A 5 9.79 -9.89 -15.65
C ALA A 5 10.70 -10.36 -14.50
N GLU A 6 12.01 -10.16 -14.64
CA GLU A 6 13.01 -10.58 -13.65
C GLU A 6 13.10 -9.66 -12.42
N GLN A 7 12.46 -8.48 -12.44
CA GLN A 7 12.46 -7.58 -11.30
C GLN A 7 11.82 -8.22 -10.07
N ARG A 8 12.50 -8.10 -8.94
CA ARG A 8 12.07 -8.54 -7.61
C ARG A 8 11.24 -7.43 -6.97
N VAL A 9 9.96 -7.69 -6.74
CA VAL A 9 8.99 -6.69 -6.28
C VAL A 9 8.57 -6.96 -4.85
N GLY A 10 8.55 -5.90 -4.05
CA GLY A 10 7.92 -5.86 -2.73
C GLY A 10 6.68 -4.97 -2.77
N VAL A 11 5.56 -5.42 -2.22
CA VAL A 11 4.31 -4.66 -2.16
C VAL A 11 3.96 -4.36 -0.72
N LEU A 12 3.70 -3.11 -0.40
CA LEU A 12 3.38 -2.63 0.95
C LEU A 12 2.05 -1.88 0.89
N VAL A 13 1.03 -2.38 1.57
CA VAL A 13 -0.34 -1.87 1.46
C VAL A 13 -0.79 -1.22 2.75
N ASP A 14 -1.04 0.08 2.69
CA ASP A 14 -1.78 0.79 3.71
C ASP A 14 -3.28 0.55 3.50
N ILE A 15 -3.84 -0.40 4.26
CA ILE A 15 -5.25 -0.78 4.12
C ILE A 15 -6.15 0.39 4.48
N GLN A 16 -5.82 1.16 5.52
CA GLN A 16 -6.69 2.22 6.01
C GLN A 16 -6.78 3.37 5.02
N ASN A 17 -5.64 3.81 4.47
CA ASN A 17 -5.61 4.85 3.45
C ASN A 17 -6.48 4.46 2.25
N LEU A 18 -6.28 3.26 1.69
CA LEU A 18 -7.04 2.80 0.53
C LEU A 18 -8.52 2.57 0.83
N TYR A 19 -8.84 1.99 1.98
CA TYR A 19 -10.21 1.72 2.39
C TYR A 19 -10.98 3.03 2.55
N TYR A 20 -10.41 4.00 3.26
CA TYR A 20 -11.05 5.31 3.46
C TYR A 20 -11.27 6.02 2.12
N SER A 21 -10.25 6.08 1.26
CA SER A 21 -10.35 6.71 -0.06
C SER A 21 -11.44 6.06 -0.93
N ALA A 22 -11.51 4.73 -0.99
CA ALA A 22 -12.55 4.04 -1.78
C ALA A 22 -13.98 4.29 -1.25
N ARG A 23 -14.12 4.38 0.08
CA ARG A 23 -15.41 4.63 0.73
C ARG A 23 -15.87 6.07 0.52
N VAL A 24 -14.98 7.06 0.68
CA VAL A 24 -15.32 8.47 0.48
C VAL A 24 -15.59 8.78 -0.99
N LEU A 25 -14.72 8.33 -1.90
CA LEU A 25 -14.83 8.69 -3.32
C LEU A 25 -15.95 7.94 -4.03
N TYR A 26 -16.18 6.67 -3.69
CA TYR A 26 -17.05 5.78 -4.48
C TYR A 26 -18.03 4.95 -3.66
N ASN A 27 -18.03 5.06 -2.33
CA ASN A 27 -18.84 4.26 -1.43
C ASN A 27 -18.72 2.73 -1.67
N LYS A 28 -17.52 2.27 -2.07
CA LYS A 28 -17.22 0.86 -2.41
C LYS A 28 -16.03 0.33 -1.61
N LYS A 29 -15.80 -0.99 -1.69
CA LYS A 29 -14.63 -1.64 -1.12
C LYS A 29 -13.57 -1.86 -2.20
N VAL A 30 -12.30 -1.95 -1.78
CA VAL A 30 -11.19 -2.21 -2.71
C VAL A 30 -11.05 -3.71 -2.98
N ASN A 31 -10.80 -4.06 -4.23
CA ASN A 31 -10.41 -5.41 -4.63
C ASN A 31 -8.87 -5.58 -4.52
N PHE A 32 -8.40 -5.89 -3.32
CA PHE A 32 -6.96 -6.02 -3.03
C PHE A 32 -6.25 -7.11 -3.84
N LYS A 33 -6.95 -8.17 -4.27
CA LYS A 33 -6.41 -9.17 -5.17
C LYS A 33 -6.01 -8.55 -6.51
N ASN A 34 -6.89 -7.75 -7.11
CA ASN A 34 -6.61 -7.08 -8.38
C ASN A 34 -5.56 -5.98 -8.22
N VAL A 35 -5.50 -5.32 -7.06
CA VAL A 35 -4.43 -4.37 -6.73
C VAL A 35 -3.08 -5.09 -6.68
N LEU A 36 -2.97 -6.25 -6.01
CA LEU A 36 -1.73 -7.03 -5.96
C LEU A 36 -1.26 -7.48 -7.35
N LEU A 37 -2.20 -7.91 -8.20
CA LEU A 37 -1.89 -8.28 -9.58
C LEU A 37 -1.36 -7.08 -10.38
N ALA A 38 -1.97 -5.91 -10.22
CA ALA A 38 -1.49 -4.68 -10.87
C ALA A 38 -0.11 -4.25 -10.33
N ALA A 39 0.09 -4.30 -9.01
CA ALA A 39 1.37 -4.01 -8.36
C ALA A 39 2.49 -4.93 -8.86
N THR A 40 2.19 -6.22 -9.05
CA THR A 40 3.19 -7.18 -9.48
C THR A 40 3.52 -7.04 -10.97
N SER A 41 2.53 -6.81 -11.84
CA SER A 41 2.74 -6.62 -13.29
C SER A 41 3.62 -7.70 -13.94
N GLU A 42 3.36 -8.98 -13.66
CA GLU A 42 4.11 -10.16 -14.17
C GLU A 42 5.59 -10.24 -13.73
N ARG A 43 6.00 -9.42 -12.76
CA ARG A 43 7.34 -9.47 -12.15
C ARG A 43 7.41 -10.50 -11.02
N LYS A 44 8.61 -10.75 -10.50
CA LYS A 44 8.83 -11.69 -9.38
C LYS A 44 8.40 -11.06 -8.06
N LEU A 45 7.18 -11.36 -7.62
CA LEU A 45 6.72 -10.99 -6.28
C LEU A 45 7.55 -11.71 -5.21
N ILE A 46 8.27 -10.95 -4.39
CA ILE A 46 9.07 -11.51 -3.28
C ILE A 46 8.29 -11.47 -1.97
N ARG A 47 7.61 -10.35 -1.69
CA ARG A 47 6.78 -10.16 -0.49
C ARG A 47 5.66 -9.17 -0.78
N ALA A 48 4.47 -9.45 -0.25
CA ALA A 48 3.36 -8.52 -0.20
C ALA A 48 2.89 -8.42 1.26
N ILE A 49 2.94 -7.23 1.85
CA ILE A 49 2.55 -7.00 3.25
C ILE A 49 1.37 -6.03 3.27
N ALA A 50 0.29 -6.42 3.93
CA ALA A 50 -0.89 -5.59 4.12
C ALA A 50 -1.02 -5.18 5.59
N TYR A 51 -1.06 -3.87 5.84
CA TYR A 51 -1.02 -3.28 7.15
C TYR A 51 -2.42 -2.83 7.55
N GLY A 52 -3.01 -3.54 8.52
CA GLY A 52 -4.37 -3.33 8.99
C GLY A 52 -4.41 -2.93 10.45
N ILE A 53 -5.53 -2.33 10.85
CA ILE A 53 -5.78 -2.01 12.26
C ILE A 53 -6.97 -2.81 12.72
N LYS A 54 -6.78 -3.48 13.86
CA LYS A 54 -7.83 -4.22 14.52
C LYS A 54 -8.70 -3.26 15.30
N THR A 55 -9.97 -3.19 14.91
CA THR A 55 -11.03 -2.62 15.72
C THR A 55 -11.77 -3.75 16.44
N VAL A 56 -12.63 -3.39 17.39
CA VAL A 56 -13.32 -4.37 18.26
C VAL A 56 -14.41 -5.16 17.51
N GLU A 57 -14.63 -4.91 16.22
CA GLU A 57 -15.69 -5.53 15.43
C GLU A 57 -15.25 -6.86 14.78
N ALA A 58 -16.06 -7.90 14.94
CA ALA A 58 -15.82 -9.26 14.41
C ALA A 58 -15.76 -9.36 12.86
N THR A 59 -16.06 -8.27 12.14
CA THR A 59 -16.10 -8.25 10.67
C THR A 59 -14.69 -8.25 10.03
N GLU A 60 -13.66 -7.90 10.80
CA GLU A 60 -12.31 -7.75 10.28
C GLU A 60 -11.55 -9.06 10.08
N GLU A 61 -11.86 -10.12 10.84
CA GLU A 61 -11.18 -11.41 10.73
C GLU A 61 -11.34 -12.03 9.34
N LYS A 62 -12.58 -12.08 8.83
CA LYS A 62 -12.87 -12.58 7.47
C LYS A 62 -12.20 -11.75 6.38
N PHE A 63 -12.02 -10.45 6.63
CA PHE A 63 -11.35 -9.55 5.69
C PHE A 63 -9.83 -9.83 5.66
N PHE A 64 -9.19 -9.98 6.82
CA PHE A 64 -7.78 -10.34 6.90
C PHE A 64 -7.50 -11.73 6.33
N GLU A 65 -8.36 -12.72 6.61
CA GLU A 65 -8.26 -14.04 5.97
C GLU A 65 -8.35 -13.97 4.44
N ALA A 66 -9.21 -13.10 3.90
CA ALA A 66 -9.33 -12.92 2.46
C ALA A 66 -8.08 -12.27 1.85
N LEU A 67 -7.40 -11.39 2.58
CA LEU A 67 -6.10 -10.82 2.17
C LEU A 67 -5.00 -11.89 2.17
N GLU A 68 -4.92 -12.72 3.20
CA GLU A 68 -3.97 -13.83 3.26
C GLU A 68 -4.17 -14.81 2.09
N LYS A 69 -5.43 -15.20 1.82
CA LYS A 69 -5.79 -16.02 0.66
C LYS A 69 -5.48 -15.35 -0.68
N SER A 70 -5.37 -14.03 -0.71
CA SER A 70 -4.97 -13.28 -1.90
C SER A 70 -3.45 -13.16 -2.07
N GLY A 71 -2.66 -13.64 -1.10
CA GLY A 71 -1.20 -13.67 -1.16
C GLY A 71 -0.49 -12.62 -0.31
N PHE A 72 -1.19 -11.96 0.62
CA PHE A 72 -0.58 -10.99 1.53
C PHE A 72 -0.14 -11.63 2.86
N GLU A 73 1.00 -11.19 3.38
CA GLU A 73 1.31 -11.24 4.81
C GLU A 73 0.54 -10.11 5.50
N VAL A 74 -0.38 -10.44 6.41
CA VAL A 74 -1.17 -9.42 7.11
C VAL A 74 -0.51 -9.05 8.43
N LYS A 75 -0.18 -7.77 8.60
CA LYS A 75 0.27 -7.20 9.87
C LYS A 75 -0.86 -6.38 10.49
N THR A 76 -1.17 -6.66 11.75
CA THR A 76 -2.23 -5.97 12.48
C THR A 76 -1.71 -5.26 13.72
N LYS A 77 -2.28 -4.10 14.02
CA LYS A 77 -2.02 -3.32 15.22
C LYS A 77 -3.37 -3.00 15.86
N ASP A 78 -3.43 -3.02 17.19
CA ASP A 78 -4.64 -2.62 17.90
C ASP A 78 -4.78 -1.10 17.88
N LEU A 79 -6.01 -0.62 17.69
CA LEU A 79 -6.29 0.80 17.77
C LEU A 79 -5.97 1.32 19.19
N GLN A 80 -5.02 2.24 19.29
CA GLN A 80 -4.65 2.83 20.58
C GLN A 80 -5.56 4.03 20.87
N ILE A 81 -6.26 3.96 22.00
CA ILE A 81 -7.09 5.04 22.53
C ILE A 81 -6.32 5.66 23.70
N PHE A 82 -5.95 6.92 23.56
CA PHE A 82 -5.25 7.66 24.61
C PHE A 82 -6.23 8.21 25.65
N PRO A 83 -5.75 8.56 26.86
CA PRO A 83 -6.58 9.11 27.93
C PRO A 83 -7.30 10.41 27.56
N ASP A 84 -6.78 11.16 26.59
CA ASP A 84 -7.38 12.38 26.03
C ASP A 84 -8.48 12.10 24.98
N GLY A 85 -8.79 10.84 24.72
CA GLY A 85 -9.76 10.40 23.71
C GLY A 85 -9.22 10.38 22.29
N SER A 86 -7.96 10.78 22.07
CA SER A 86 -7.33 10.66 20.76
C SER A 86 -7.11 9.20 20.39
N LYS A 87 -7.35 8.88 19.12
CA LYS A 87 -7.15 7.55 18.56
C LYS A 87 -5.92 7.60 17.68
N LYS A 88 -4.87 6.83 17.99
CA LYS A 88 -3.79 6.58 17.03
C LYS A 88 -3.82 5.16 16.56
N GLY A 89 -3.73 5.06 15.26
CA GLY A 89 -3.66 3.82 14.53
C GLY A 89 -3.34 4.21 13.11
N ASP A 90 -2.07 4.53 12.87
CA ASP A 90 -1.48 4.51 11.55
C ASP A 90 -0.36 3.46 11.54
N TRP A 91 0.06 3.12 10.33
CA TRP A 91 1.16 2.20 10.07
C TRP A 91 2.35 2.89 9.40
N ASP A 92 2.34 4.22 9.25
CA ASP A 92 3.26 4.95 8.39
C ASP A 92 4.72 4.67 8.72
N VAL A 93 5.06 4.73 10.01
CA VAL A 93 6.41 4.41 10.50
C VAL A 93 6.77 2.94 10.25
N GLY A 94 5.83 2.01 10.47
CA GLY A 94 6.06 0.58 10.27
C GLY A 94 6.28 0.25 8.80
N ILE A 95 5.45 0.81 7.92
CA ILE A 95 5.56 0.70 6.47
C ILE A 95 6.90 1.27 6.00
N ALA A 96 7.28 2.47 6.46
CA ALA A 96 8.54 3.09 6.10
C ALA A 96 9.76 2.25 6.50
N VAL A 97 9.78 1.72 7.73
CA VAL A 97 10.88 0.87 8.21
C VAL A 97 10.99 -0.40 7.38
N ASP A 98 9.87 -1.06 7.07
CA ASP A 98 9.89 -2.29 6.28
C ASP A 98 10.26 -2.02 4.82
N ALA A 99 9.80 -0.91 4.23
CA ALA A 99 10.19 -0.46 2.90
C ALA A 99 11.71 -0.27 2.78
N ILE A 100 12.32 0.46 3.74
CA ILE A 100 13.77 0.70 3.77
C ILE A 100 14.54 -0.62 3.87
N LYS A 101 14.13 -1.51 4.77
CA LYS A 101 14.79 -2.83 4.94
C LYS A 101 14.70 -3.66 3.66
N MET A 102 13.53 -3.68 3.02
CA MET A 102 13.28 -4.48 1.83
C MET A 102 13.97 -3.92 0.58
N ALA A 103 14.07 -2.60 0.45
CA ALA A 103 14.68 -1.93 -0.70
C ALA A 103 16.12 -2.38 -0.97
N THR A 104 16.87 -2.79 0.06
CA THR A 104 18.24 -3.30 -0.10
C THR A 104 18.36 -4.63 -0.84
N LYS A 105 17.25 -5.36 -1.06
CA LYS A 105 17.22 -6.71 -1.65
C LYS A 105 16.25 -6.84 -2.84
N LEU A 106 15.61 -5.74 -3.23
CA LEU A 106 14.54 -5.70 -4.21
C LEU A 106 14.85 -4.64 -5.27
N ASP A 107 14.33 -4.88 -6.46
CA ASP A 107 14.47 -3.94 -7.58
C ASP A 107 13.39 -2.86 -7.54
N VAL A 108 12.22 -3.20 -6.97
CA VAL A 108 11.06 -2.33 -6.90
C VAL A 108 10.32 -2.48 -5.56
N ILE A 109 10.03 -1.36 -4.90
CA ILE A 109 9.05 -1.26 -3.83
C ILE A 109 7.79 -0.59 -4.39
N VAL A 110 6.64 -1.23 -4.19
CA VAL A 110 5.33 -0.67 -4.52
C VAL A 110 4.63 -0.27 -3.23
N ILE A 111 4.42 1.02 -3.04
CA ILE A 111 3.65 1.57 -1.92
C ILE A 111 2.21 1.75 -2.38
N VAL A 112 1.30 0.98 -1.80
CA VAL A 112 -0.13 1.11 -2.07
C VAL A 112 -0.73 2.03 -1.01
N SER A 113 -0.56 3.33 -1.25
CA SER A 113 -1.11 4.44 -0.46
C SER A 113 -1.05 5.73 -1.28
N GLY A 114 -1.98 6.65 -1.03
CA GLY A 114 -1.95 8.01 -1.56
C GLY A 114 -1.27 9.03 -0.65
N ASP A 115 -0.76 8.62 0.52
CA ASP A 115 -0.29 9.54 1.56
C ASP A 115 0.99 10.29 1.17
N GLY A 116 0.95 11.62 1.33
CA GLY A 116 2.09 12.50 1.05
C GLY A 116 3.26 12.33 2.02
N ASP A 117 3.04 11.76 3.20
CA ASP A 117 4.09 11.54 4.21
C ASP A 117 5.13 10.51 3.74
N TYR A 118 4.81 9.69 2.73
CA TYR A 118 5.76 8.78 2.10
C TYR A 118 6.77 9.47 1.16
N VAL A 119 6.63 10.76 0.82
CA VAL A 119 7.55 11.44 -0.11
C VAL A 119 9.01 11.34 0.34
N SER A 120 9.29 11.58 1.62
CA SER A 120 10.67 11.48 2.15
C SER A 120 11.19 10.04 2.15
N LEU A 121 10.30 9.05 2.32
CA LEU A 121 10.65 7.64 2.19
C LEU A 121 11.03 7.30 0.74
N VAL A 122 10.25 7.78 -0.24
CA VAL A 122 10.53 7.59 -1.66
C VAL A 122 11.91 8.15 -2.00
N GLU A 123 12.18 9.39 -1.60
CA GLU A 123 13.49 10.05 -1.78
C GLU A 123 14.64 9.25 -1.21
N TYR A 124 14.48 8.78 0.02
CA TYR A 124 15.51 8.02 0.71
C TYR A 124 15.81 6.70 -0.01
N ILE A 125 14.76 5.95 -0.38
CA ILE A 125 14.94 4.66 -1.07
C ILE A 125 15.62 4.86 -2.42
N GLN A 126 15.13 5.80 -3.24
CA GLN A 126 15.68 6.08 -4.56
C GLN A 126 17.15 6.51 -4.50
N SER A 127 17.50 7.38 -3.53
CA SER A 127 18.86 7.94 -3.42
C SER A 127 19.89 6.97 -2.85
N ILE A 128 19.51 6.13 -1.88
CA ILE A 128 20.47 5.27 -1.16
C ILE A 128 20.57 3.87 -1.75
N SER A 129 19.44 3.29 -2.15
CA SER A 129 19.41 1.86 -2.54
C SER A 129 19.40 1.65 -4.05
N GLY A 130 19.10 2.67 -4.85
CA GLY A 130 18.84 2.53 -6.28
C GLY A 130 17.58 1.69 -6.61
N CYS A 131 16.84 1.26 -5.58
CA CYS A 131 15.56 0.59 -5.71
C CYS A 131 14.53 1.59 -6.24
N ARG A 132 13.74 1.16 -7.23
CA ARG A 132 12.64 1.97 -7.74
C ARG A 132 11.49 1.95 -6.76
N VAL A 133 10.76 3.06 -6.69
CA VAL A 133 9.57 3.18 -5.87
C VAL A 133 8.39 3.52 -6.76
N GLU A 134 7.39 2.64 -6.77
CA GLU A 134 6.12 2.86 -7.45
C GLU A 134 5.04 3.14 -6.40
N ALA A 135 4.01 3.91 -6.77
CA ALA A 135 2.82 4.06 -5.92
C ALA A 135 1.54 3.65 -6.63
N ILE A 136 0.57 3.19 -5.84
CA ILE A 136 -0.77 2.83 -6.30
C ILE A 136 -1.80 3.45 -5.37
N ALA A 137 -2.66 4.30 -5.93
CA ALA A 137 -3.74 4.94 -5.18
C ALA A 137 -4.86 5.40 -6.12
N PHE A 138 -5.95 5.91 -5.53
CA PHE A 138 -6.93 6.72 -6.26
C PHE A 138 -6.37 8.14 -6.39
N VAL A 139 -6.16 8.61 -7.63
CA VAL A 139 -5.48 9.89 -7.88
C VAL A 139 -6.18 11.08 -7.19
N GLU A 140 -7.51 11.03 -7.05
CA GLU A 140 -8.32 12.09 -6.41
C GLU A 140 -8.02 12.23 -4.91
N SER A 141 -7.44 11.20 -4.28
CA SER A 141 -7.05 11.19 -2.87
C SER A 141 -5.52 11.18 -2.66
N ALA A 142 -4.75 11.11 -3.73
CA ALA A 142 -3.30 10.99 -3.65
C ALA A 142 -2.63 12.35 -3.56
N SER A 143 -1.58 12.46 -2.75
CA SER A 143 -0.71 13.62 -2.74
C SER A 143 -0.05 13.81 -4.10
N GLN A 144 -0.25 14.97 -4.71
CA GLN A 144 0.39 15.30 -6.00
C GLN A 144 1.92 15.22 -5.91
N LYS A 145 2.50 15.63 -4.78
CA LYS A 145 3.95 15.51 -4.54
C LYS A 145 4.42 14.07 -4.54
N LEU A 146 3.62 13.14 -4.02
CA LEU A 146 3.95 11.71 -4.06
C LEU A 146 3.91 11.22 -5.52
N VAL A 147 2.85 11.55 -6.25
CA VAL A 147 2.67 11.15 -7.66
C VAL A 147 3.84 11.63 -8.52
N GLU A 148 4.29 12.87 -8.32
CA GLU A 148 5.43 13.45 -9.04
C GLU A 148 6.76 12.82 -8.68
N LYS A 149 6.88 12.20 -7.50
CA LYS A 149 8.15 11.74 -6.95
C LYS A 149 8.44 10.26 -7.21
N VAL A 150 7.41 9.44 -7.31
CA VAL A 150 7.55 8.01 -7.60
C VAL A 150 8.00 7.75 -9.04
N ASP A 151 8.66 6.61 -9.26
CA ASP A 151 9.14 6.19 -10.58
C ASP A 151 7.99 5.78 -11.53
N ASP A 152 6.89 5.28 -10.98
CA ASP A 152 5.66 4.92 -11.71
C ASP A 152 4.47 5.06 -10.76
N PHE A 153 3.34 5.55 -11.27
CA PHE A 153 2.10 5.67 -10.49
C PHE A 153 0.97 4.92 -11.19
N ILE A 154 0.30 4.01 -10.49
CA ILE A 154 -0.89 3.32 -11.00
C ILE A 154 -2.13 3.95 -10.38
N ASN A 155 -2.92 4.60 -11.24
CA ASN A 155 -4.17 5.22 -10.84
C ASN A 155 -5.32 4.20 -10.82
N LEU A 156 -5.80 3.84 -9.62
CA LEU A 156 -6.92 2.91 -9.43
C LEU A 156 -8.24 3.46 -10.00
N SER A 157 -8.35 4.79 -10.13
CA SER A 157 -9.56 5.46 -10.60
C SER A 157 -9.82 5.26 -12.10
N GLU A 158 -8.80 4.87 -12.88
CA GLU A 158 -8.93 4.59 -14.31
C GLU A 158 -9.74 3.32 -14.60
N ASN A 159 -9.72 2.35 -13.69
CA ASN A 159 -10.46 1.10 -13.86
C ASN A 159 -11.21 0.67 -12.60
N LYS A 160 -12.21 1.48 -12.25
CA LYS A 160 -13.09 1.25 -11.09
C LYS A 160 -13.74 -0.13 -11.08
N LYS A 161 -14.11 -0.69 -12.25
CA LYS A 161 -14.71 -2.03 -12.35
C LYS A 161 -13.73 -3.14 -11.93
N ARG A 162 -12.44 -2.95 -12.18
CA ARG A 162 -11.39 -3.89 -11.79
C ARG A 162 -11.04 -3.76 -10.31
N PHE A 163 -10.96 -2.53 -9.80
CA PHE A 163 -10.37 -2.26 -8.49
C PHE A 163 -11.37 -2.07 -7.35
N LEU A 164 -12.67 -1.97 -7.63
CA LEU A 164 -13.72 -1.80 -6.62
C LEU A 164 -14.75 -2.93 -6.67
N ILE A 165 -15.25 -3.32 -5.49
CA ILE A 165 -16.32 -4.30 -5.28
C ILE A 165 -17.41 -3.75 -4.34
#